data_AF-A0A3L6JMM6-F1
#
_entry.id   AF-A0A3L6JMM6-F1
#
_cell.length_a   1.000
_cell.length_b   1.000
_cell.length_c   1.000
_cell.angle_alpha   90.00
_cell.angle_beta   90.00
_cell.angle_gamma   90.00
#
_symmetry.space_group_name_H-M   'P 1'
#
loop_
_entity.id
_entity.type
_entity.pdbx_description
1 polymer ?
#
loop_
_entity_poly.entity_id
_entity_poly.type
_entity_poly.pdbx_seq_one_letter_code
_entity_poly.pdbx_strand_id
1 'polypeptide(L)'
;MWVSQLAWDRLTEHKNIRDIVNDKGLAKLGDSLVNLCYSLAKSMVLGDVTGEKVQDRVLARSIRAVPLYTQIGHKTDIGRAADAYEAIFAWLWLKRRVSIEAAVDIIVKALPIGPETGRKEEGQVASHAFQVLLEQTASQLPSDPLHIDMSPQNGSHPVSNP
;
A
#
# COMPACT_ATOMS: atom_id res chain seq x y z
N MET A 1 26.47 17.24 1.44
CA MET A 1 25.05 17.04 1.81
C MET A 1 24.10 16.93 0.59
N TRP A 2 24.61 16.68 -0.64
CA TRP A 2 23.78 16.70 -1.86
C TRP A 2 23.57 15.31 -2.51
N VAL A 3 24.49 14.36 -2.30
CA VAL A 3 24.42 13.03 -2.92
C VAL A 3 23.30 12.17 -2.33
N SER A 4 23.02 12.33 -1.03
CA SER A 4 21.99 11.55 -0.32
C SER A 4 20.57 11.93 -0.75
N GLN A 5 20.29 13.22 -0.97
CA GLN A 5 18.96 13.67 -1.40
C GLN A 5 18.67 13.21 -2.83
N LEU A 6 19.63 13.36 -3.75
CA LEU A 6 19.48 12.93 -5.15
C LEU A 6 19.28 11.41 -5.27
N ALA A 7 19.97 10.62 -4.43
CA ALA A 7 19.78 9.17 -4.39
C ALA A 7 18.39 8.78 -3.86
N TRP A 8 17.87 9.51 -2.86
CA TRP A 8 16.53 9.28 -2.32
C TRP A 8 15.42 9.64 -3.31
N ASP A 9 15.58 10.75 -4.04
CA ASP A 9 14.61 11.20 -5.02
C ASP A 9 14.44 10.17 -6.15
N ARG A 10 15.56 9.63 -6.67
CA ARG A 10 15.55 8.56 -7.69
C ARG A 10 14.78 7.30 -7.29
N LEU A 11 14.79 6.93 -6.01
CA LEU A 11 14.05 5.76 -5.52
C LEU A 11 12.53 5.99 -5.49
N THR A 12 12.08 7.23 -5.70
CA THR A 12 10.69 7.63 -5.51
C THR A 12 10.13 8.45 -6.69
N GLU A 13 10.87 8.55 -7.79
CA GLU A 13 10.47 9.21 -9.03
C GLU A 13 9.53 8.31 -9.85
N HIS A 14 8.32 8.09 -9.34
CA HIS A 14 7.25 7.38 -10.04
C HIS A 14 6.12 8.36 -10.35
N LYS A 15 5.66 8.41 -11.62
CA LYS A 15 4.70 9.43 -12.07
C LYS A 15 3.25 9.04 -11.81
N ASN A 16 2.99 7.75 -11.74
CA ASN A 16 1.66 7.17 -11.58
C ASN A 16 1.76 5.83 -10.84
N ILE A 17 0.61 5.29 -10.42
CA ILE A 17 0.53 4.01 -9.69
C ILE A 17 1.07 2.84 -10.53
N ARG A 18 0.91 2.86 -11.87
CA ARG A 18 1.39 1.79 -12.75
C ARG A 18 2.92 1.70 -12.76
N ASP A 19 3.62 2.81 -12.62
CA ASP A 19 5.08 2.82 -12.51
C ASP A 19 5.52 2.16 -11.19
N ILE A 20 4.83 2.49 -10.09
CA ILE A 20 5.10 1.94 -8.74
C ILE A 20 4.92 0.42 -8.72
N VAL A 21 3.75 -0.07 -9.11
CA VAL A 21 3.38 -1.50 -9.02
C VAL A 21 4.11 -2.43 -10.00
N ASN A 22 4.90 -1.87 -10.91
CA ASN A 22 5.75 -2.62 -11.83
C ASN A 22 7.24 -2.53 -11.47
N ASP A 23 7.61 -1.74 -10.46
CA ASP A 23 8.98 -1.62 -9.99
C ASP A 23 9.37 -2.83 -9.10
N LYS A 24 10.21 -3.70 -9.67
CA LYS A 24 10.70 -4.91 -8.97
C LYS A 24 11.70 -4.60 -7.86
N GLY A 25 12.43 -3.49 -7.94
CA GLY A 25 13.33 -3.08 -6.87
C GLY A 25 12.52 -2.63 -5.65
N LEU A 26 11.46 -1.87 -5.91
CA LEU A 26 10.56 -1.38 -4.89
C LEU A 26 9.76 -2.51 -4.23
N ALA A 27 9.30 -3.50 -5.00
CA ALA A 27 8.67 -4.71 -4.44
C ALA A 27 9.61 -5.47 -3.49
N LYS A 28 10.89 -5.67 -3.85
CA LYS A 28 11.87 -6.36 -2.97
C LYS A 28 12.12 -5.62 -1.66
N LEU A 29 12.20 -4.28 -1.71
CA LEU A 29 12.26 -3.47 -0.49
C LEU A 29 10.96 -3.62 0.32
N GLY A 30 9.83 -3.61 -0.36
CA GLY A 30 8.50 -3.78 0.20
C GLY A 30 8.30 -5.10 0.94
N ASP A 31 8.73 -6.24 0.39
CA ASP A 31 8.67 -7.55 1.06
C ASP A 31 9.33 -7.49 2.44
N SER A 32 10.51 -6.86 2.52
CA SER A 32 11.22 -6.70 3.80
C SER A 32 10.45 -5.80 4.78
N LEU A 33 9.91 -4.68 4.32
CA LEU A 33 9.14 -3.75 5.15
C LEU A 33 7.82 -4.35 5.64
N VAL A 34 7.09 -5.06 4.76
CA VAL A 34 5.83 -5.73 5.08
C VAL A 34 6.04 -6.83 6.12
N ASN A 35 7.08 -7.65 5.94
CA ASN A 35 7.42 -8.71 6.90
C ASN A 35 7.81 -8.15 8.26
N LEU A 36 8.54 -7.03 8.30
CA LEU A 36 8.86 -6.32 9.54
C LEU A 36 7.59 -5.84 10.26
N CYS A 37 6.73 -5.13 9.55
CA CYS A 37 5.46 -4.63 10.10
C CYS A 37 4.59 -5.77 10.64
N TYR A 38 4.47 -6.87 9.89
CA TYR A 38 3.67 -8.02 10.32
C TYR A 38 4.25 -8.69 11.56
N SER A 39 5.56 -8.94 11.57
CA SER A 39 6.24 -9.58 12.70
C SER A 39 6.06 -8.77 13.97
N LEU A 40 6.26 -7.44 13.89
CA LEU A 40 6.05 -6.53 15.02
C LEU A 40 4.59 -6.53 15.49
N ALA A 41 3.64 -6.40 14.56
CA ALA A 41 2.22 -6.38 14.91
C ALA A 41 1.78 -7.70 15.56
N LYS A 42 2.18 -8.84 14.98
CA LYS A 42 1.91 -10.17 15.55
C LYS A 42 2.54 -10.32 16.94
N SER A 43 3.77 -9.83 17.12
CA SER A 43 4.41 -9.82 18.44
C SER A 43 3.65 -9.03 19.48
N MET A 44 3.17 -7.85 19.12
CA MET A 44 2.39 -7.00 20.04
C MET A 44 1.06 -7.64 20.42
N VAL A 45 0.38 -8.28 19.46
CA VAL A 45 -0.90 -8.95 19.71
C VAL A 45 -0.74 -10.20 20.56
N LEU A 46 0.31 -11.00 20.33
CA LEU A 46 0.54 -12.25 21.07
C LEU A 46 1.29 -12.04 22.39
N GLY A 47 1.95 -10.89 22.57
CA GLY A 47 2.78 -10.60 23.75
C GLY A 47 4.14 -11.31 23.75
N ASP A 48 4.59 -11.84 22.61
CA ASP A 48 5.86 -12.55 22.45
C ASP A 48 6.59 -12.16 21.16
N VAL A 49 7.92 -12.09 21.20
CA VAL A 49 8.73 -11.68 20.04
C VAL A 49 8.72 -12.79 18.99
N THR A 50 8.33 -12.46 17.76
CA THR A 50 8.22 -13.38 16.63
C THR A 50 8.79 -12.76 15.37
N GLY A 51 9.16 -13.61 14.41
CA GLY A 51 9.63 -13.23 13.09
C GLY A 51 8.92 -14.08 12.05
N GLU A 52 7.89 -13.53 11.43
CA GLU A 52 7.01 -14.24 10.51
C GLU A 52 6.95 -13.56 9.16
N LYS A 53 7.06 -14.36 8.11
CA LYS A 53 6.90 -13.88 6.73
C LYS A 53 5.42 -13.92 6.35
N VAL A 54 4.95 -12.81 5.78
CA VAL A 54 3.62 -12.74 5.19
C VAL A 54 3.60 -13.58 3.92
N GLN A 55 2.58 -14.43 3.79
CA GLN A 55 2.42 -15.26 2.59
C GLN A 55 1.86 -14.41 1.45
N ASP A 56 2.37 -14.56 0.23
CA ASP A 56 1.93 -13.81 -0.95
C ASP A 56 0.41 -13.83 -1.14
N ARG A 57 -0.24 -14.96 -0.84
CA ARG A 57 -1.70 -15.09 -0.94
C ARG A 57 -2.46 -14.12 -0.02
N VAL A 58 -1.88 -13.74 1.11
CA VAL A 58 -2.43 -12.77 2.06
C VAL A 58 -2.44 -11.41 1.39
N LEU A 59 -1.28 -10.94 0.92
CA LEU A 59 -1.13 -9.63 0.26
C LEU A 59 -1.92 -9.55 -1.06
N ALA A 60 -1.88 -10.62 -1.86
CA ALA A 60 -2.64 -10.71 -3.10
C ALA A 60 -4.15 -10.62 -2.84
N ARG A 61 -4.65 -11.25 -1.77
CA ARG A 61 -6.06 -11.12 -1.38
C ARG A 61 -6.38 -9.71 -0.88
N SER A 62 -5.49 -9.11 -0.09
CA SER A 62 -5.66 -7.75 0.45
C SER A 62 -5.76 -6.72 -0.67
N ILE A 63 -4.81 -6.71 -1.60
CA ILE A 63 -4.82 -5.74 -2.70
C ILE A 63 -6.01 -5.93 -3.62
N ARG A 64 -6.43 -7.17 -3.89
CA ARG A 64 -7.59 -7.45 -4.75
C ARG A 64 -8.92 -7.01 -4.14
N ALA A 65 -8.97 -6.84 -2.82
CA ALA A 65 -10.16 -6.40 -2.11
C ALA A 65 -10.35 -4.87 -2.15
N VAL A 66 -9.31 -4.09 -2.47
CA VAL A 66 -9.40 -2.63 -2.49
C VAL A 66 -9.81 -2.08 -3.86
N PRO A 67 -10.60 -0.99 -3.94
CA PRO A 67 -11.01 -0.39 -5.22
C PRO A 67 -9.84 0.02 -6.13
N LEU A 68 -8.71 0.41 -5.51
CA LEU A 68 -7.45 0.77 -6.18
C LEU A 68 -6.96 -0.31 -7.16
N TYR A 69 -7.27 -1.57 -6.92
CA TYR A 69 -6.83 -2.68 -7.77
C TYR A 69 -7.29 -2.58 -9.22
N THR A 70 -8.47 -1.98 -9.45
CA THR A 70 -8.98 -1.73 -10.80
C THR A 70 -8.08 -0.80 -11.61
N GLN A 71 -7.43 0.17 -10.94
CA GLN A 71 -6.52 1.15 -11.56
C GLN A 71 -5.15 0.54 -11.89
N ILE A 72 -4.73 -0.48 -11.14
CA ILE A 72 -3.44 -1.17 -11.29
C ILE A 72 -3.38 -2.07 -12.54
N GLY A 73 -4.54 -2.35 -13.15
CA GLY A 73 -4.69 -3.33 -14.22
C GLY A 73 -4.67 -4.73 -13.62
N HIS A 74 -5.80 -5.44 -13.71
CA HIS A 74 -6.02 -6.72 -13.05
C HIS A 74 -4.82 -7.70 -13.17
N LYS A 75 -4.03 -7.85 -12.09
CA LYS A 75 -2.90 -8.80 -12.02
C LYS A 75 -3.41 -10.19 -11.62
N THR A 76 -3.65 -11.04 -12.62
CA THR A 76 -4.22 -12.38 -12.43
C THR A 76 -3.32 -13.30 -11.60
N ASP A 77 -2.00 -13.13 -11.68
CA ASP A 77 -1.02 -13.91 -10.90
C ASP A 77 -0.93 -13.45 -9.43
N ILE A 78 -0.85 -14.41 -8.50
CA ILE A 78 -0.78 -14.16 -7.05
C ILE A 78 0.50 -13.41 -6.70
N GLY A 79 1.65 -13.86 -7.21
CA GLY A 79 2.94 -13.23 -6.93
C GLY A 79 2.96 -11.79 -7.45
N ARG A 80 2.48 -11.55 -8.68
CA ARG A 80 2.38 -10.18 -9.22
C ARG A 80 1.46 -9.27 -8.42
N ALA A 81 0.38 -9.79 -7.82
CA ALA A 81 -0.49 -9.01 -6.95
C ALA A 81 0.18 -8.70 -5.61
N ALA A 82 0.91 -9.67 -5.03
CA ALA A 82 1.71 -9.46 -3.83
C ALA A 82 2.83 -8.42 -4.06
N ASP A 83 3.63 -8.58 -5.13
CA ASP A 83 4.67 -7.63 -5.53
C ASP A 83 4.12 -6.21 -5.67
N ALA A 84 2.91 -6.07 -6.21
CA ALA A 84 2.27 -4.76 -6.37
C ALA A 84 1.93 -4.12 -5.01
N TYR A 85 1.45 -4.91 -4.05
CA TYR A 85 1.20 -4.45 -2.68
C TYR A 85 2.51 -3.98 -2.03
N GLU A 86 3.54 -4.82 -2.12
CA GLU A 86 4.86 -4.54 -1.54
C GLU A 86 5.47 -3.27 -2.12
N ALA A 87 5.42 -3.10 -3.45
CA ALA A 87 5.91 -1.90 -4.12
C ALA A 87 5.15 -0.63 -3.68
N ILE A 88 3.82 -0.72 -3.56
CA ILE A 88 3.00 0.39 -3.05
C ILE A 88 3.43 0.78 -1.63
N PHE A 89 3.57 -0.20 -0.74
CA PHE A 89 3.91 0.07 0.65
C PHE A 89 5.32 0.68 0.77
N ALA A 90 6.30 0.14 0.04
CA ALA A 90 7.64 0.70 0.00
C ALA A 90 7.66 2.13 -0.53
N TRP A 91 6.89 2.44 -1.57
CA TRP A 91 6.79 3.80 -2.10
C TRP A 91 6.24 4.77 -1.06
N LEU A 92 5.13 4.40 -0.40
CA LEU A 92 4.49 5.21 0.64
C LEU A 92 5.47 5.50 1.77
N TRP A 93 6.21 4.49 2.20
CA TRP A 93 7.22 4.64 3.24
C TRP A 93 8.38 5.55 2.81
N LEU A 94 8.96 5.34 1.62
CA LEU A 94 10.05 6.16 1.10
C LEU A 94 9.65 7.63 0.90
N LYS A 95 8.40 7.88 0.51
CA LYS A 95 7.80 9.23 0.41
C LYS A 95 7.37 9.81 1.77
N ARG A 96 7.64 9.12 2.88
CA ARG A 96 7.29 9.52 4.26
C ARG A 96 5.78 9.77 4.42
N ARG A 97 4.96 9.05 3.65
CA ARG A 97 3.49 9.08 3.70
C ARG A 97 2.94 8.15 4.78
N VAL A 98 3.70 7.11 5.10
CA VAL A 98 3.38 6.12 6.13
C VAL A 98 4.67 5.76 6.86
N SER A 99 4.66 5.78 8.20
CA SER A 99 5.76 5.27 9.02
C SER A 99 5.53 3.81 9.38
N ILE A 100 6.57 3.11 9.85
CA ILE A 100 6.44 1.71 10.31
C ILE A 100 5.52 1.64 11.52
N GLU A 101 5.65 2.56 12.46
CA GLU A 101 4.83 2.65 13.67
C GLU A 101 3.35 2.83 13.30
N ALA A 102 3.04 3.76 12.39
CA ALA A 102 1.67 3.96 11.94
C ALA A 102 1.09 2.72 11.23
N ALA A 103 1.90 2.04 10.40
CA ALA A 103 1.48 0.81 9.74
C ALA A 103 1.22 -0.33 10.74
N VAL A 104 2.13 -0.52 11.71
CA VAL A 104 2.00 -1.52 12.77
C VAL A 104 0.75 -1.25 13.61
N ASP A 105 0.52 0.00 14.02
CA ASP A 105 -0.67 0.37 14.80
C ASP A 105 -1.98 0.05 14.06
N ILE A 106 -2.03 0.27 12.74
CA ILE A 106 -3.20 -0.08 11.93
C ILE A 106 -3.36 -1.60 11.86
N ILE A 107 -2.28 -2.35 11.62
CA ILE A 107 -2.32 -3.81 11.53
C ILE A 107 -2.76 -4.41 12.87
N VAL A 108 -2.18 -3.99 14.01
CA VAL A 108 -2.53 -4.47 15.35
C VAL A 108 -4.02 -4.30 15.63
N LYS A 109 -4.59 -3.13 15.32
CA LYS A 109 -6.03 -2.86 15.52
C LYS A 109 -6.94 -3.76 14.67
N ALA A 110 -6.44 -4.25 13.54
CA ALA A 110 -7.18 -5.06 12.59
C ALA A 110 -6.77 -6.55 12.60
N LEU A 111 -5.94 -6.98 13.57
CA LEU A 111 -5.42 -8.34 13.68
C LEU A 111 -5.87 -9.02 14.99
N PRO A 112 -7.17 -9.33 15.17
CA PRO A 112 -7.66 -10.09 16.31
C PRO A 112 -7.23 -11.56 16.23
N ILE A 113 -5.99 -11.84 16.62
CA ILE A 113 -5.44 -13.20 16.73
C ILE A 113 -5.01 -13.48 18.17
N GLY A 114 -4.98 -14.75 18.54
CA GLY A 114 -4.50 -15.21 19.83
C GLY A 114 -3.71 -16.52 19.69
N PRO A 115 -3.19 -17.07 20.80
CA PRO A 115 -2.38 -18.29 20.78
C PRO A 115 -3.09 -19.51 20.16
N GLU A 116 -4.42 -19.54 20.20
CA GLU A 116 -5.24 -20.63 19.66
C GLU A 116 -5.70 -20.39 18.20
N THR A 117 -5.42 -19.23 17.62
CA THR A 117 -5.83 -18.90 16.26
C THR A 117 -5.16 -19.83 15.26
N GLY A 118 -5.95 -20.56 14.48
CA GLY A 118 -5.43 -21.48 13.47
C GLY A 118 -4.83 -20.76 12.27
N ARG A 119 -3.82 -21.37 11.61
CA ARG A 119 -3.12 -20.77 10.45
C ARG A 119 -4.03 -20.26 9.33
N LYS A 120 -5.16 -20.93 9.07
CA LYS A 120 -6.12 -20.52 8.03
C LYS A 120 -6.83 -19.23 8.43
N GLU A 121 -7.25 -19.13 9.68
CA GLU A 121 -7.90 -17.95 10.26
C GLU A 121 -6.90 -16.80 10.35
N GLU A 122 -5.69 -17.06 10.87
CA GLU A 122 -4.61 -16.07 10.89
C GLU A 122 -4.37 -15.46 9.50
N GLY A 123 -4.27 -16.29 8.46
CA GLY A 123 -4.10 -15.80 7.09
C GLY A 123 -5.29 -14.99 6.56
N GLN A 124 -6.51 -15.25 7.01
CA GLN A 124 -7.69 -14.45 6.64
C GLN A 124 -7.68 -13.10 7.36
N VAL A 125 -7.44 -13.10 8.66
CA VAL A 125 -7.39 -11.89 9.49
C VAL A 125 -6.21 -11.00 9.08
N ALA A 126 -5.03 -11.58 8.85
CA ALA A 126 -3.88 -10.84 8.31
C ALA A 126 -4.20 -10.20 6.95
N SER A 127 -4.94 -10.89 6.09
CA SER A 127 -5.33 -10.35 4.79
C SER A 127 -6.26 -9.14 4.96
N HIS A 128 -7.19 -9.22 5.91
CA HIS A 128 -8.04 -8.09 6.24
C HIS A 128 -7.23 -6.92 6.84
N ALA A 129 -6.30 -7.19 7.75
CA ALA A 129 -5.45 -6.15 8.34
C ALA A 129 -4.64 -5.38 7.28
N PHE A 130 -4.04 -6.09 6.32
CA PHE A 130 -3.32 -5.46 5.21
C PHE A 130 -4.24 -4.73 4.22
N GLN A 131 -5.48 -5.20 4.04
CA GLN A 131 -6.49 -4.48 3.27
C GLN A 131 -6.78 -3.12 3.93
N VAL A 132 -7.06 -3.11 5.24
CA VAL A 132 -7.34 -1.90 6.01
C VAL A 132 -6.17 -0.91 5.94
N LEU A 133 -4.93 -1.39 6.09
CA LEU A 133 -3.73 -0.57 5.92
C LEU A 133 -3.69 0.10 4.55
N LEU A 134 -3.94 -0.67 3.49
CA LEU A 134 -3.91 -0.13 2.14
C LEU A 134 -5.05 0.87 1.89
N GLU A 135 -6.26 0.60 2.35
CA GLU A 135 -7.40 1.53 2.22
C GLU A 135 -7.14 2.86 2.92
N GLN A 136 -6.56 2.84 4.13
CA GLN A 136 -6.25 4.05 4.88
C GLN A 136 -5.12 4.88 4.27
N THR A 137 -4.29 4.28 3.42
CA THR A 137 -3.08 4.93 2.87
C THR A 137 -3.15 5.17 1.36
N ALA A 138 -4.12 4.56 0.66
CA ALA A 138 -4.28 4.67 -0.79
C ALA A 138 -4.51 6.10 -1.28
N SER A 139 -5.15 6.96 -0.47
CA SER A 139 -5.37 8.38 -0.82
C SER A 139 -4.08 9.19 -0.97
N GLN A 140 -2.94 8.65 -0.50
CA GLN A 140 -1.63 9.29 -0.58
C GLN A 140 -0.85 8.89 -1.83
N LEU A 141 -1.37 7.97 -2.64
CA LEU A 141 -0.77 7.54 -3.89
C LEU A 141 -0.92 8.61 -4.99
N PRO A 142 0.02 8.64 -5.96
CA PRO A 142 -0.09 9.58 -7.06
C PRO A 142 -1.30 9.22 -7.93
N SER A 143 -2.15 10.21 -8.21
CA SER A 143 -3.27 10.05 -9.13
C SER A 143 -2.76 9.73 -10.55
N ASP A 144 -3.48 8.92 -11.31
CA ASP A 144 -3.17 8.74 -12.74
C ASP A 144 -3.38 10.09 -13.46
N PRO A 145 -2.36 10.66 -14.13
CA PRO A 145 -2.49 11.93 -14.84
C PRO A 145 -3.51 11.90 -16.00
N LEU A 146 -4.09 10.74 -16.32
CA LEU A 146 -5.10 10.61 -17.38
C LEU A 146 -6.55 10.91 -16.95
N HIS A 147 -6.82 11.23 -15.68
CA HIS A 147 -8.10 11.83 -15.30
C HIS A 147 -7.98 13.36 -15.24
N ILE A 148 -7.88 13.98 -16.42
CA ILE A 148 -8.28 15.39 -16.57
C ILE A 148 -9.77 15.42 -16.28
N ASP A 149 -10.14 16.02 -15.17
CA ASP A 149 -11.51 16.44 -14.89
C ASP A 149 -11.92 17.45 -15.97
N MET A 150 -12.56 16.96 -17.03
CA MET A 150 -13.28 17.80 -17.98
C MET A 150 -14.64 18.16 -17.39
N SER A 151 -14.63 18.85 -16.25
CA SER A 151 -15.77 19.65 -15.85
C SER A 151 -15.91 20.80 -16.87
N PRO A 152 -17.07 20.97 -17.51
CA PRO A 152 -17.26 22.06 -18.45
C PRO A 152 -17.08 23.38 -17.71
N GLN A 153 -16.13 24.21 -18.15
CA GLN A 153 -16.09 25.61 -17.76
C GLN A 153 -17.39 26.25 -18.21
N ASN A 154 -18.31 26.43 -17.27
CA ASN A 154 -19.55 27.14 -17.49
C ASN A 154 -19.17 28.62 -17.66
N GLY A 155 -18.98 29.02 -18.93
CA GLY A 155 -18.71 30.39 -19.31
C GLY A 155 -19.89 31.27 -18.94
N SER A 156 -19.76 31.97 -17.82
CA SER A 156 -20.58 33.12 -17.48
C SER A 156 -20.28 34.24 -18.48
N HIS A 157 -21.08 34.31 -19.55
CA HIS A 157 -21.19 35.50 -20.36
C HIS A 157 -21.82 36.63 -19.51
N PRO A 158 -21.22 37.82 -19.45
CA PRO A 158 -21.86 38.97 -18.85
C PRO A 158 -22.92 39.50 -19.82
N VAL A 159 -24.17 39.52 -19.39
CA VAL A 159 -25.25 40.25 -20.05
C VAL A 159 -24.86 41.73 -20.03
N SER A 160 -24.47 42.25 -21.18
CA SER A 160 -24.27 43.68 -21.40
C SER A 160 -25.59 44.24 -21.93
N ASN A 161 -26.26 45.07 -21.13
CA ASN A 161 -27.33 45.96 -21.57
C ASN A 161 -26.77 47.40 -21.55
N PRO A 162 -27.09 48.25 -22.51
CA PRO A 162 -28.35 49.01 -22.43
C PRO A 162 -29.25 48.91 -23.65
#